data_AF-A0A4D7AX49-F1
#
_entry.id   AF-A0A4D7AX49-F1
#
_cell.length_a   1.000
_cell.length_b   1.000
_cell.length_c   1.000
_cell.angle_alpha   90.00
_cell.angle_beta   90.00
_cell.angle_gamma   90.00
#
_symmetry.space_group_name_H-M   'P 1'
#
loop_
_entity.id
_entity.type
_entity.pdbx_description
1 polymer ?
#
loop_
_entity_poly.entity_id
_entity_poly.type
_entity_poly.pdbx_seq_one_letter_code
_entity_poly.pdbx_strand_id
1 'polypeptide(L)'
;MSNYEFSLRQEVLLEKGADILGSLFHFARNNHISPSDKKDPVNVVYGLVWNAKSSILGADTEAELDQIETQFDFARKFYAGIEA
;
A
#
# COMPACT_ATOMS: atom_id res chain seq x y z
N MET A 1 -2.64 -20.87 -10.43
CA MET A 1 -1.46 -20.19 -11.00
C MET A 1 -0.22 -21.06 -10.82
N SER A 2 0.81 -20.92 -11.66
CA SER A 2 2.13 -21.56 -11.45
C SER A 2 2.94 -20.82 -10.37
N ASN A 3 3.96 -21.47 -9.79
CA ASN A 3 4.84 -20.81 -8.80
C ASN A 3 5.51 -19.56 -9.37
N TYR A 4 5.91 -19.59 -10.64
CA TYR A 4 6.51 -18.44 -11.31
C TYR A 4 5.53 -17.27 -11.40
N GLU A 5 4.31 -17.51 -11.88
CA GLU A 5 3.26 -16.49 -11.97
C GLU A 5 2.88 -15.95 -10.58
N PHE A 6 2.87 -16.79 -9.55
CA PHE A 6 2.61 -16.37 -8.16
C PHE A 6 3.70 -15.42 -7.65
N SER A 7 4.98 -15.78 -7.82
CA SER A 7 6.10 -14.92 -7.42
C SER A 7 6.14 -13.63 -8.22
N LEU A 8 5.81 -13.66 -9.52
CA LEU A 8 5.69 -12.46 -10.33
C LEU A 8 4.58 -11.54 -9.80
N ARG A 9 3.45 -12.11 -9.37
CA ARG A 9 2.36 -11.33 -8.75
C ARG A 9 2.81 -10.68 -7.44
N GLN A 10 3.59 -11.38 -6.61
CA GLN A 10 4.19 -10.78 -5.41
C GLN A 10 5.07 -9.58 -5.76
N GLU A 11 5.91 -9.69 -6.79
CA GLU A 11 6.79 -8.60 -7.26
C GLU A 11 5.98 -7.37 -7.71
N VAL A 12 4.94 -7.58 -8.53
CA VAL A 12 4.05 -6.50 -8.99
C VAL A 12 3.37 -5.80 -7.80
N LEU A 13 2.89 -6.57 -6.82
CA LEU A 13 2.28 -5.99 -5.62
C LEU A 13 3.31 -5.24 -4.76
N LEU A 14 4.56 -5.71 -4.70
CA LEU A 14 5.63 -4.98 -4.02
C LEU A 14 5.86 -3.61 -4.68
N GLU A 15 5.92 -3.54 -6.00
CA GLU A 15 6.06 -2.27 -6.73
C GLU A 15 4.86 -1.35 -6.51
N LYS A 16 3.63 -1.87 -6.66
CA LYS A 16 2.39 -1.13 -6.41
C LYS A 16 2.34 -0.52 -5.01
N GLY A 17 2.73 -1.29 -3.99
CA GLY A 17 2.80 -0.80 -2.61
C GLY A 17 3.84 0.31 -2.42
N ALA A 18 5.01 0.21 -3.07
CA ALA A 18 6.05 1.22 -2.97
C ALA A 18 5.62 2.56 -3.62
N ASP A 19 4.97 2.50 -4.78
CA ASP A 19 4.40 3.66 -5.46
C ASP A 19 3.38 4.42 -4.59
N ILE A 20 2.46 3.68 -3.95
CA ILE A 20 1.46 4.26 -3.05
C ILE A 20 2.11 4.91 -1.82
N LEU A 21 3.09 4.24 -1.19
CA LEU A 21 3.82 4.79 -0.04
C LEU A 21 4.56 6.07 -0.42
N GLY A 22 5.20 6.10 -1.60
CA GLY A 22 5.85 7.30 -2.13
C GLY A 22 4.87 8.45 -2.29
N SER A 23 3.72 8.21 -2.91
CA SER A 23 2.67 9.22 -3.13
C SER A 23 2.16 9.81 -1.80
N LEU A 24 1.81 8.95 -0.84
CA LEU A 24 1.35 9.38 0.49
C LEU A 24 2.43 10.15 1.26
N PHE A 25 3.68 9.71 1.20
CA PHE A 25 4.81 10.40 1.84
C PHE A 25 5.02 11.80 1.26
N HIS A 26 5.01 11.93 -0.07
CA HIS A 26 5.14 13.23 -0.73
C HIS A 26 3.98 14.16 -0.39
N PHE A 27 2.75 13.65 -0.39
CA PHE A 27 1.58 14.42 0.03
C PHE A 27 1.69 14.90 1.48
N ALA A 28 2.01 14.01 2.42
CA ALA A 28 2.17 14.36 3.83
C ALA A 28 3.23 15.46 4.01
N ARG A 29 4.37 15.31 3.34
CA ARG A 29 5.46 16.30 3.36
C ARG A 29 5.02 17.66 2.81
N ASN A 30 4.35 17.67 1.66
CA ASN A 30 3.90 18.92 1.02
C ASN A 30 2.82 19.65 1.84
N ASN A 31 2.05 18.91 2.64
CA ASN A 31 1.00 19.44 3.50
C ASN A 31 1.44 19.61 4.97
N HIS A 32 2.73 19.47 5.28
CA HIS A 32 3.29 19.60 6.64
C HIS A 32 2.64 18.67 7.68
N ILE A 33 2.14 17.51 7.23
CA ILE A 33 1.60 16.48 8.11
C ILE A 33 2.77 15.80 8.82
N SER A 34 2.77 15.84 10.15
CA SER A 34 3.82 15.22 10.95
C SER A 34 3.74 13.69 10.84
N PRO A 35 4.83 12.98 10.50
CA PRO A 35 4.85 11.51 10.52
C PRO A 35 4.58 10.90 11.90
N SER A 36 4.74 11.68 12.98
CA SER A 36 4.46 11.25 14.35
C SER A 36 2.97 11.33 14.72
N ASP A 37 2.14 12.01 13.93
CA ASP A 37 0.71 12.08 14.18
C ASP A 37 0.03 10.80 13.70
N LYS A 38 -0.03 9.80 14.60
CA LYS A 38 -0.64 8.50 14.30
C LYS A 38 -2.15 8.55 14.08
N LYS A 39 -2.81 9.68 14.32
CA LYS A 39 -4.26 9.84 14.11
C LYS A 39 -4.58 10.52 12.78
N ASP A 40 -3.59 11.14 12.13
CA ASP A 40 -3.78 11.71 10.82
C ASP A 40 -4.17 10.62 9.80
N PRO A 41 -5.25 10.80 9.02
CA PRO A 41 -5.71 9.81 8.06
C PRO A 41 -4.63 9.36 7.05
N VAL A 42 -3.77 10.28 6.60
CA VAL A 42 -2.68 9.95 5.65
C VAL A 42 -1.68 9.01 6.29
N ASN A 43 -1.31 9.25 7.55
CA ASN A 43 -0.41 8.37 8.29
C ASN A 43 -1.04 7.01 8.62
N VAL A 44 -2.35 6.97 8.89
CA VAL A 44 -3.08 5.71 9.10
C VAL A 44 -3.08 4.88 7.82
N VAL A 45 -3.40 5.47 6.67
CA VAL A 45 -3.38 4.77 5.38
C VAL A 45 -1.96 4.37 4.99
N TYR A 46 -0.94 5.22 5.25
CA TYR A 46 0.45 4.86 5.06
C TYR A 46 0.83 3.60 5.85
N GLY A 47 0.44 3.52 7.13
CA GLY A 47 0.65 2.34 7.97
C GLY A 47 -0.06 1.08 7.44
N LEU A 48 -1.29 1.23 6.95
CA LEU A 48 -2.04 0.14 6.30
C LEU A 48 -1.27 -0.41 5.09
N VAL A 49 -0.81 0.46 4.19
CA VAL A 49 -0.05 0.05 2.99
C VAL A 49 1.29 -0.58 3.36
N TRP A 50 1.99 -0.03 4.35
CA TRP A 50 3.26 -0.58 4.83
C TRP A 50 3.11 -2.01 5.36
N ASN A 51 2.07 -2.24 6.16
CA ASN A 51 1.78 -3.56 6.71
C ASN A 51 1.37 -4.54 5.60
N ALA A 52 0.47 -4.12 4.70
CA ALA A 52 0.03 -4.92 3.56
C ALA A 52 1.20 -5.34 2.66
N LYS A 53 2.11 -4.40 2.35
CA LYS A 53 3.32 -4.67 1.57
C LYS A 53 4.25 -5.66 2.26
N SER A 54 4.39 -5.56 3.58
CA SER A 54 5.21 -6.50 4.37
C SER A 54 4.62 -7.92 4.36
N SER A 55 3.29 -8.04 4.32
CA SER A 55 2.60 -9.34 4.24
C SER A 55 2.79 -10.07 2.92
N ILE A 56 3.17 -9.40 1.83
CA ILE A 56 3.35 -10.03 0.51
C ILE A 56 4.37 -11.18 0.56
N LEU A 57 5.48 -10.98 1.27
CA LEU A 57 6.56 -11.97 1.35
C LEU A 57 6.17 -13.23 2.14
N GLY A 58 5.14 -13.15 2.97
CA GLY A 58 4.61 -14.27 3.75
C GLY A 58 3.30 -14.82 3.20
N ALA A 59 2.82 -14.34 2.05
CA ALA A 59 1.61 -14.85 1.43
C ALA A 59 1.93 -16.16 0.69
N ASP A 60 1.11 -17.17 0.93
CA ASP A 60 1.23 -18.51 0.34
C ASP A 60 0.08 -18.82 -0.63
N THR A 61 -0.95 -17.97 -0.66
CA THR A 61 -2.17 -18.18 -1.45
C THR A 61 -2.57 -16.98 -2.29
N GLU A 62 -3.26 -17.24 -3.40
CA GLU A 62 -3.77 -16.17 -4.27
C GLU A 62 -4.75 -15.26 -3.52
N ALA A 63 -5.55 -15.82 -2.62
CA ALA A 63 -6.53 -15.08 -1.82
C ALA A 63 -5.87 -14.08 -0.85
N GLU A 64 -4.69 -14.38 -0.32
CA GLU A 64 -3.93 -13.43 0.51
C GLU A 64 -3.40 -12.27 -0.34
N LEU A 65 -2.92 -12.56 -1.56
CA LEU A 65 -2.52 -11.53 -2.51
C LEU A 65 -3.71 -10.65 -2.93
N ASP A 66 -4.90 -11.23 -3.14
CA ASP A 66 -6.14 -10.50 -3.44
C ASP A 66 -6.53 -9.53 -2.30
N GLN A 67 -6.39 -9.97 -1.05
CA GLN A 67 -6.67 -9.14 0.13
C GLN A 67 -5.69 -7.98 0.23
N ILE A 68 -4.40 -8.22 -0.01
CA ILE A 68 -3.37 -7.17 -0.06
C ILE A 68 -3.68 -6.19 -1.18
N GLU A 69 -4.02 -6.68 -2.36
CA GLU A 69 -4.37 -5.85 -3.51
C GLU A 69 -5.59 -4.96 -3.23
N THR A 70 -6.60 -5.50 -2.54
CA THR A 70 -7.77 -4.73 -2.10
C THR A 70 -7.40 -3.58 -1.16
N GLN A 71 -6.43 -3.79 -0.26
CA GLN A 71 -5.91 -2.75 0.62
C GLN A 71 -5.18 -1.64 -0.15
N PHE A 72 -4.43 -2.01 -1.19
CA PHE A 72 -3.80 -1.04 -2.10
C PHE A 72 -4.82 -0.25 -2.93
N ASP A 73 -5.87 -0.90 -3.41
CA ASP A 73 -6.94 -0.23 -4.16
C ASP A 73 -7.70 0.78 -3.29
N PHE A 74 -7.95 0.43 -2.02
CA PHE A 74 -8.47 1.38 -1.05
C PHE A 74 -7.53 2.58 -0.87
N ALA A 75 -6.24 2.35 -0.67
CA ALA A 75 -5.27 3.42 -0.46
C ALA A 75 -5.16 4.36 -1.68
N ARG A 76 -5.22 3.82 -2.90
CA ARG A 76 -5.25 4.64 -4.12
C ARG A 76 -6.52 5.49 -4.23
N LYS A 77 -7.69 4.92 -3.93
CA LYS A 77 -8.95 5.68 -3.91
C LYS A 77 -8.94 6.78 -2.85
N PHE A 78 -8.39 6.48 -1.68
CA PHE A 78 -8.19 7.48 -0.62
C PHE A 78 -7.28 8.62 -1.11
N TYR A 79 -6.11 8.29 -1.67
CA TYR A 79 -5.16 9.27 -2.19
C TYR A 79 -5.80 10.17 -3.27
N ALA A 80 -6.48 9.57 -4.26
CA ALA A 80 -7.17 10.31 -5.31
C ALA A 80 -8.25 11.27 -4.76
N GLY A 81 -8.87 10.94 -3.62
CA GLY A 81 -9.88 11.78 -2.99
C GLY A 81 -9.31 12.96 -2.18
N ILE A 82 -8.03 12.90 -1.77
CA ILE A 82 -7.37 13.98 -1.01
C ILE A 82 -6.45 14.85 -1.86
N GLU A 83 -6.05 14.37 -3.04
CA GLU A 83 -5.27 15.13 -4.02
C GLU A 83 -6.14 16.06 -4.89
N ALA A 84 -7.41 15.70 -5.10
CA ALA A 84 -8.38 16.47 -5.90
C ALA A 84 -8.83 17.78 -5.24
#